data_AF-A0A812U0H1-F1
#
_entry.id   AF-A0A812U0H1-F1
#
_cell.length_a   1.000
_cell.length_b   1.000
_cell.length_c   1.000
_cell.angle_alpha   90.00
_cell.angle_beta   90.00
_cell.angle_gamma   90.00
#
_symmetry.space_group_name_H-M   'P 1'
#
loop_
_entity.id
_entity.type
_entity.pdbx_description
1 polymer ?
#
loop_
_entity_poly.entity_id
_entity_poly.type
_entity_poly.pdbx_seq_one_letter_code
_entity_poly.pdbx_strand_id
1 'polypeptide(L)'
;MVQEEKMTESRHKPVMAPALAQPSTSAAAPVPAPSAYVPAQPCLAQAAPMVSLLTVPVTLAMPVASPAPAVQPGCEYPRLLGSVSPASQGSPKPTSPSASPRVRPGTLEATQLDENRELVKWYVDAAKFESNSERLLSPEFQLHFPGQAEPFTFRMVILATQTGGKHGAGFKKAKGRGVIELKCSSAVPSGVDPVTALVTIGEGARKQICAKPIEHNFGEKTCCQLRNGEEADWDFRQSISRDSKSCEISVEIHL
;
A
#
# COMPACT_ATOMS: atom_id res chain seq x y z
N MET A 1 0.31 -58.88 9.32
CA MET A 1 0.46 -57.90 10.41
C MET A 1 -0.60 -56.83 10.20
N VAL A 2 -1.67 -56.93 10.99
CA VAL A 2 -2.85 -56.06 10.92
C VAL A 2 -2.57 -54.90 11.87
N GLN A 3 -2.58 -53.67 11.38
CA GLN A 3 -2.42 -52.47 12.23
C GLN A 3 -3.80 -51.95 12.62
N GLU A 4 -4.03 -51.92 13.94
CA GLU A 4 -5.22 -51.39 14.61
C GLU A 4 -5.41 -49.89 14.36
N GLU A 5 -6.61 -49.52 13.92
CA GLU A 5 -7.11 -48.15 13.94
C GLU A 5 -7.45 -47.73 15.37
N LYS A 6 -6.74 -46.73 15.89
CA LYS A 6 -6.99 -46.16 17.22
C LYS A 6 -7.98 -45.00 17.10
N MET A 7 -9.24 -45.33 17.38
CA MET A 7 -10.39 -44.42 17.42
C MET A 7 -10.32 -43.53 18.67
N THR A 8 -10.00 -42.24 18.50
CA THR A 8 -10.03 -41.25 19.60
C THR A 8 -11.38 -40.56 19.68
N GLU A 9 -12.10 -40.90 20.75
CA GLU A 9 -13.39 -40.39 21.17
C GLU A 9 -13.35 -38.87 21.49
N SER A 10 -14.15 -38.11 20.76
CA SER A 10 -14.28 -36.65 20.87
C SER A 10 -15.31 -36.27 21.93
N ARG A 11 -14.85 -35.84 23.11
CA ARG A 11 -15.70 -35.28 24.16
C ARG A 11 -16.32 -33.95 23.71
N HIS A 12 -17.60 -34.02 23.36
CA HIS A 12 -18.47 -32.86 23.19
C HIS A 12 -18.62 -32.11 24.52
N LYS A 13 -18.20 -30.85 24.56
CA LYS A 13 -18.58 -29.91 25.63
C LYS A 13 -19.96 -29.33 25.30
N PRO A 14 -20.89 -29.27 26.27
CA PRO A 14 -22.18 -28.63 26.06
C PRO A 14 -22.01 -27.11 25.88
N VAL A 15 -22.57 -26.58 24.79
CA VAL A 15 -22.75 -25.16 24.53
C VAL A 15 -23.82 -24.64 25.49
N MET A 16 -23.44 -23.82 26.47
CA MET A 16 -24.40 -23.05 27.26
C MET A 16 -24.93 -21.90 26.40
N ALA A 17 -26.24 -21.91 26.17
CA ALA A 17 -26.97 -20.80 25.57
C ALA A 17 -26.95 -19.59 26.51
N PRO A 18 -26.64 -18.37 26.03
CA PRO A 18 -26.83 -17.17 26.82
C PRO A 18 -28.32 -16.82 26.92
N ALA A 19 -28.75 -16.54 28.15
CA ALA A 19 -30.09 -16.15 28.52
C ALA A 19 -30.53 -14.85 27.83
N LEU A 20 -31.77 -14.85 27.34
CA LEU A 20 -32.52 -13.67 26.92
C LEU A 20 -32.71 -12.75 28.13
N ALA A 21 -31.90 -11.69 28.22
CA ALA A 21 -32.13 -10.59 29.13
C ALA A 21 -33.24 -9.68 28.57
N GLN A 22 -34.25 -9.43 29.40
CA GLN A 22 -35.41 -8.59 29.12
C GLN A 22 -35.03 -7.11 29.02
N PRO A 23 -35.76 -6.28 28.25
CA PRO A 23 -35.57 -4.84 28.22
C PRO A 23 -36.15 -4.20 29.49
N SER A 24 -35.26 -3.76 30.39
CA SER A 24 -35.62 -2.86 31.49
C SER A 24 -35.82 -1.44 30.95
N THR A 25 -37.06 -0.97 31.02
CA THR A 25 -37.47 0.43 30.90
C THR A 25 -36.68 1.29 31.90
N SER A 26 -35.76 2.12 31.41
CA SER A 26 -35.04 3.11 32.21
C SER A 26 -35.50 4.52 31.84
N ALA A 27 -35.80 5.26 32.90
CA ALA A 27 -36.42 6.57 32.94
C ALA A 27 -35.76 7.65 32.05
N ALA A 28 -36.61 8.55 31.57
CA ALA A 28 -36.27 9.80 30.92
C ALA A 28 -35.32 10.63 31.81
N ALA A 29 -34.16 10.99 31.25
CA ALA A 29 -33.26 11.96 31.84
C ALA A 29 -33.77 13.39 31.62
N PRO A 30 -33.52 14.32 32.55
CA PRO A 30 -33.95 15.71 32.45
C PRO A 30 -33.19 16.46 31.35
N VAL A 31 -33.94 17.28 30.62
CA VAL A 31 -33.45 18.25 29.63
C VAL A 31 -32.47 19.21 30.29
N PRO A 32 -31.21 19.33 29.83
CA PRO A 32 -30.31 20.35 30.33
C PRO A 32 -30.76 21.74 29.85
N ALA A 33 -30.77 22.68 30.78
CA ALA A 33 -31.09 24.09 30.57
C ALA A 33 -30.18 24.75 29.50
N PRO A 34 -30.67 25.79 28.80
CA PRO A 34 -29.87 26.54 27.83
C PRO A 34 -28.68 27.21 28.54
N SER A 35 -27.47 26.80 28.16
CA SER A 35 -26.22 27.39 28.63
C SER A 35 -26.15 28.85 28.18
N ALA A 36 -25.84 29.71 29.15
CA ALA A 36 -25.72 31.14 28.96
C ALA A 36 -24.77 31.50 27.81
N TYR A 37 -25.24 32.39 26.96
CA TYR A 37 -24.50 33.09 25.93
C TYR A 37 -23.28 33.80 26.55
N VAL A 38 -22.07 33.36 26.21
CA VAL A 38 -20.83 34.07 26.53
C VAL A 38 -20.58 35.06 25.40
N PRO A 39 -20.60 36.38 25.62
CA PRO A 39 -20.25 37.34 24.59
C PRO A 39 -18.77 37.18 24.20
N ALA A 40 -18.52 37.14 22.90
CA ALA A 40 -17.21 37.10 22.31
C ALA A 40 -16.35 38.26 22.85
N GLN A 41 -15.22 37.93 23.49
CA GLN A 41 -14.20 38.92 23.76
C GLN A 41 -13.49 39.28 22.43
N PRO A 42 -13.31 40.57 22.13
CA PRO A 42 -12.47 40.99 21.02
C PRO A 42 -11.01 40.64 21.36
N CYS A 43 -10.44 39.68 20.64
CA CYS A 43 -9.01 39.43 20.64
C CYS A 43 -8.31 40.72 20.15
N LEU A 44 -7.63 41.40 21.07
CA LEU A 44 -6.73 42.49 20.73
C LEU A 44 -5.65 41.94 19.80
N ALA A 45 -5.58 42.52 18.60
CA ALA A 45 -4.54 42.28 17.62
C ALA A 45 -3.17 42.54 18.26
N GLN A 46 -2.44 41.48 18.56
CA GLN A 46 -1.06 41.56 18.97
C GLN A 46 -0.23 41.84 17.71
N ALA A 47 0.34 43.04 17.66
CA ALA A 47 1.21 43.47 16.57
C ALA A 47 2.36 42.47 16.39
N ALA A 48 2.48 41.92 15.18
CA ALA A 48 3.59 41.06 14.82
C ALA A 48 4.92 41.84 14.90
N PRO A 49 5.98 41.28 15.50
CA PRO A 49 7.31 41.86 15.39
C PRO A 49 7.78 41.79 13.94
N MET A 50 8.20 42.93 13.40
CA MET A 50 8.88 43.00 12.11
C MET A 50 10.16 42.17 12.17
N VAL A 51 10.17 41.04 11.46
CA VAL A 51 11.38 40.24 11.27
C VAL A 51 12.20 40.93 10.20
N SER A 52 13.32 41.53 10.61
CA SER A 52 14.32 42.11 9.71
C SER A 52 14.79 41.07 8.69
N LEU A 53 14.59 41.40 7.42
CA LEU A 53 15.16 40.68 6.28
C LEU A 53 16.68 40.92 6.26
N LEU A 54 17.44 39.99 6.83
CA LEU A 54 18.88 39.92 6.57
C LEU A 54 19.08 39.33 5.18
N THR A 55 19.41 40.20 4.23
CA THR A 55 19.91 39.89 2.90
C THR A 55 21.23 39.13 3.05
N VAL A 56 21.18 37.81 2.87
CA VAL A 56 22.40 37.00 2.73
C VAL A 56 22.95 37.17 1.31
N PRO A 57 24.25 37.48 1.15
CA PRO A 57 24.88 37.57 -0.16
C PRO A 57 24.94 36.19 -0.83
N VAL A 58 24.39 36.10 -2.03
CA VAL A 58 24.53 34.93 -2.90
C VAL A 58 25.96 34.88 -3.42
N THR A 59 26.77 33.98 -2.88
CA THR A 59 28.07 33.63 -3.46
C THR A 59 27.85 32.70 -4.65
N LEU A 60 28.06 33.22 -5.87
CA LEU A 60 28.12 32.44 -7.10
C LEU A 60 29.36 31.53 -7.07
N ALA A 61 29.19 30.29 -6.62
CA ALA A 61 30.21 29.25 -6.76
C ALA A 61 30.18 28.75 -8.22
N MET A 62 31.30 28.92 -8.92
CA MET A 62 31.44 28.46 -10.31
C MET A 62 31.51 26.93 -10.40
N PRO A 63 30.92 26.31 -11.44
CA PRO A 63 31.02 24.88 -11.66
C PRO A 63 32.43 24.50 -12.15
N VAL A 64 33.11 23.64 -11.38
CA VAL A 64 34.32 22.93 -11.81
C VAL A 64 33.91 21.92 -12.89
N ALA A 65 34.49 22.08 -14.08
CA ALA A 65 34.33 21.18 -15.21
C ALA A 65 34.76 19.76 -14.84
N SER A 66 33.83 18.80 -14.94
CA SER A 66 34.11 17.38 -14.76
C SER A 66 34.78 16.80 -16.01
N PRO A 67 35.90 16.07 -15.89
CA PRO A 67 36.53 15.40 -17.02
C PRO A 67 35.70 14.21 -17.50
N ALA A 68 35.55 14.11 -18.82
CA ALA A 68 34.80 13.07 -19.51
C ALA A 68 35.39 11.66 -19.29
N PRO A 69 34.58 10.60 -19.14
CA PRO A 69 35.06 9.24 -19.11
C PRO A 69 35.45 8.74 -20.50
N ALA A 70 36.60 8.07 -20.56
CA ALA A 70 37.19 7.48 -21.75
C ALA A 70 36.32 6.32 -22.32
N VAL A 71 36.18 6.34 -23.64
CA VAL A 71 35.58 5.30 -24.48
C VAL A 71 36.45 4.04 -24.42
N GLN A 72 35.86 2.90 -24.06
CA GLN A 72 36.51 1.58 -24.25
C GLN A 72 35.89 0.87 -25.46
N PRO A 73 36.71 0.35 -26.39
CA PRO A 73 36.24 -0.42 -27.54
C PRO A 73 36.11 -1.93 -27.24
N GLY A 74 35.01 -2.51 -27.72
CA GLY A 74 34.98 -3.82 -28.39
C GLY A 74 35.27 -5.08 -27.57
N CYS A 75 34.21 -5.83 -27.25
CA CYS A 75 34.30 -7.29 -27.18
C CYS A 75 33.28 -7.89 -28.17
N GLU A 76 33.78 -8.26 -29.34
CA GLU A 76 33.15 -9.21 -30.25
C GLU A 76 32.97 -10.57 -29.54
N TYR A 77 31.77 -11.14 -29.64
CA TYR A 77 31.51 -12.53 -29.29
C TYR A 77 31.23 -13.33 -30.56
N PRO A 78 31.86 -14.51 -30.75
CA PRO A 78 31.61 -15.36 -31.90
C PRO A 78 30.24 -16.04 -31.79
N ARG A 79 29.46 -15.93 -32.87
CA ARG A 79 28.25 -16.72 -33.13
C ARG A 79 28.62 -18.18 -33.32
N LEU A 80 28.20 -19.06 -32.41
CA LEU A 80 28.20 -20.51 -32.67
C LEU A 80 26.83 -20.95 -33.18
N LEU A 81 26.86 -21.34 -34.44
CA LEU A 81 25.80 -21.98 -35.22
C LEU A 81 25.52 -23.39 -34.70
N GLY A 82 24.23 -23.75 -34.73
CA GLY A 82 23.79 -25.03 -35.29
C GLY A 82 23.74 -26.23 -34.36
N SER A 83 22.53 -26.61 -33.94
CA SER A 83 22.17 -28.02 -33.85
C SER A 83 20.68 -28.18 -34.15
N VAL A 84 20.38 -28.66 -35.36
CA VAL A 84 19.06 -29.14 -35.75
C VAL A 84 18.99 -30.62 -35.38
N SER A 85 18.10 -30.98 -34.46
CA SER A 85 17.78 -32.37 -34.12
C SER A 85 16.38 -32.75 -34.64
N PRO A 86 16.21 -34.01 -35.08
CA PRO A 86 15.08 -34.43 -35.90
C PRO A 86 13.81 -34.73 -35.09
N ALA A 87 12.68 -34.59 -35.78
CA ALA A 87 11.33 -34.77 -35.31
C ALA A 87 11.08 -36.17 -34.72
N SER A 88 10.62 -36.21 -33.47
CA SER A 88 10.03 -37.39 -32.84
C SER A 88 8.53 -37.16 -32.70
N GLN A 89 7.74 -37.85 -33.53
CA GLN A 89 6.30 -37.99 -33.36
C GLN A 89 6.05 -38.91 -32.15
N GLY A 90 5.54 -38.37 -31.05
CA GLY A 90 5.26 -39.13 -29.84
C GLY A 90 4.11 -38.51 -29.04
N SER A 91 3.00 -39.24 -29.03
CA SER A 91 1.92 -39.36 -28.03
C SER A 91 1.41 -38.11 -27.27
N PRO A 92 0.08 -37.91 -27.15
CA PRO A 92 -0.50 -36.82 -26.36
C PRO A 92 -0.12 -36.97 -24.88
N LYS A 93 0.81 -36.12 -24.45
CA LYS A 93 1.31 -36.02 -23.08
C LYS A 93 0.16 -35.54 -22.16
N PRO A 94 -0.08 -36.19 -21.01
CA PRO A 94 -1.12 -35.80 -20.08
C PRO A 94 -0.91 -34.33 -19.70
N THR A 95 -1.93 -33.53 -19.97
CA THR A 95 -2.00 -32.09 -19.78
C THR A 95 -1.67 -31.79 -18.32
N SER A 96 -0.40 -31.41 -18.08
CA SER A 96 0.10 -31.06 -16.77
C SER A 96 -0.79 -29.94 -16.20
N PRO A 97 -1.24 -30.02 -14.93
CA PRO A 97 -2.10 -29.01 -14.34
C PRO A 97 -1.45 -27.64 -14.55
N SER A 98 -2.22 -26.76 -15.21
CA SER A 98 -1.83 -25.40 -15.59
C SER A 98 -1.12 -24.73 -14.42
N ALA A 99 0.20 -24.64 -14.49
CA ALA A 99 1.00 -24.00 -13.47
C ALA A 99 0.60 -22.52 -13.44
N SER A 100 0.00 -22.08 -12.33
CA SER A 100 -0.34 -20.69 -12.10
C SER A 100 0.90 -19.83 -12.38
N PRO A 101 0.78 -18.74 -13.17
CA PRO A 101 1.91 -17.90 -13.51
C PRO A 101 2.59 -17.41 -12.23
N ARG A 102 3.90 -17.68 -12.11
CA ARG A 102 4.69 -17.22 -10.96
C ARG A 102 4.94 -15.72 -11.12
N VAL A 103 4.19 -14.91 -10.40
CA VAL A 103 4.39 -13.45 -10.38
C VAL A 103 5.74 -13.13 -9.75
N ARG A 104 6.50 -12.23 -10.38
CA ARG A 104 7.83 -11.83 -9.90
C ARG A 104 7.70 -10.76 -8.82
N PRO A 105 8.45 -10.86 -7.70
CA PRO A 105 8.56 -9.75 -6.76
C PRO A 105 9.07 -8.48 -7.45
N GLY A 106 8.50 -7.34 -7.07
CA GLY A 106 8.72 -6.01 -7.65
C GLY A 106 7.77 -5.64 -8.78
N THR A 107 6.99 -6.59 -9.32
CA THR A 107 6.04 -6.34 -10.41
C THR A 107 4.82 -5.57 -9.93
N LEU A 108 4.35 -4.65 -10.77
CA LEU A 108 3.08 -3.96 -10.62
C LEU A 108 2.18 -4.32 -11.81
N GLU A 109 0.93 -4.65 -11.53
CA GLU A 109 -0.09 -5.01 -12.50
C GLU A 109 -1.29 -4.08 -12.29
N ALA A 110 -1.78 -3.48 -13.36
CA ALA A 110 -2.97 -2.64 -13.34
C ALA A 110 -4.03 -3.32 -14.21
N THR A 111 -5.23 -3.53 -13.67
CA THR A 111 -6.33 -4.18 -14.37
C THR A 111 -7.57 -3.32 -14.24
N GLN A 112 -8.15 -2.90 -15.38
CA GLN A 112 -9.44 -2.25 -15.41
C GLN A 112 -10.52 -3.28 -15.05
N LEU A 113 -11.31 -3.01 -14.01
CA LEU A 113 -12.42 -3.86 -13.57
C LEU A 113 -13.71 -3.48 -14.29
N ASP A 114 -13.97 -2.18 -14.41
CA ASP A 114 -15.10 -1.58 -15.14
C ASP A 114 -14.72 -0.16 -15.62
N GLU A 115 -15.69 0.61 -16.15
CA GLU A 115 -15.43 1.95 -16.72
C GLU A 115 -14.81 2.93 -15.72
N ASN A 116 -15.10 2.77 -14.43
CA ASN A 116 -14.69 3.69 -13.36
C ASN A 116 -13.85 3.00 -12.28
N ARG A 117 -13.60 1.69 -12.37
CA ARG A 117 -12.84 0.94 -11.36
C ARG A 117 -11.59 0.32 -11.93
N GLU A 118 -10.49 0.56 -11.23
CA GLU A 118 -9.18 0.00 -11.54
C GLU A 118 -8.59 -0.73 -10.33
N LEU A 119 -8.07 -1.93 -10.56
CA LEU A 119 -7.36 -2.72 -9.57
C LEU A 119 -5.87 -2.68 -9.86
N VAL A 120 -5.10 -2.09 -8.93
CA VAL A 120 -3.65 -2.03 -9.01
C VAL A 120 -3.07 -2.99 -7.99
N LYS A 121 -2.32 -3.97 -8.47
CA LYS A 121 -1.61 -4.96 -7.66
C LYS A 121 -0.12 -4.70 -7.69
N TRP A 122 0.51 -4.75 -6.52
CA TRP A 122 1.96 -4.65 -6.40
C TRP A 122 2.51 -5.75 -5.50
N TYR A 123 3.47 -6.50 -6.03
CA TYR A 123 4.07 -7.64 -5.36
C TYR A 123 5.40 -7.20 -4.75
N VAL A 124 5.48 -7.11 -3.43
CA VAL A 124 6.71 -6.67 -2.74
C VAL A 124 7.49 -7.88 -2.25
N ASP A 125 8.80 -7.90 -2.49
CA ASP A 125 9.68 -8.95 -1.95
C ASP A 125 9.65 -8.97 -0.42
N ALA A 126 9.41 -10.14 0.18
CA ALA A 126 9.40 -10.36 1.62
C ALA A 126 10.64 -9.80 2.33
N ALA A 127 11.82 -9.92 1.73
CA ALA A 127 13.08 -9.45 2.30
C ALA A 127 13.10 -7.93 2.53
N LYS A 128 12.32 -7.16 1.78
CA LYS A 128 12.22 -5.69 1.95
C LYS A 128 11.61 -5.31 3.29
N PHE A 129 10.66 -6.09 3.80
CA PHE A 129 10.06 -5.86 5.12
C PHE A 129 10.97 -6.27 6.28
N GLU A 130 12.12 -6.88 5.99
CA GLU A 130 13.16 -7.21 6.98
C GLU A 130 14.38 -6.28 6.89
N SER A 131 14.34 -5.31 5.98
CA SER A 131 15.43 -4.39 5.72
C SER A 131 15.39 -3.16 6.63
N ASN A 132 16.47 -2.39 6.65
CA ASN A 132 16.52 -1.09 7.32
C ASN A 132 15.88 0.04 6.50
N SER A 133 15.24 -0.27 5.37
CA SER A 133 14.56 0.75 4.56
C SER A 133 13.38 1.34 5.32
N GLU A 134 13.22 2.65 5.22
CA GLU A 134 12.11 3.38 5.86
C GLU A 134 10.88 3.47 4.97
N ARG A 135 11.09 3.39 3.66
CA ARG A 135 10.05 3.46 2.64
C ARG A 135 10.31 2.50 1.49
N LEU A 136 9.24 2.01 0.89
CA LEU A 136 9.24 1.26 -0.37
C LEU A 136 8.34 1.98 -1.36
N LEU A 137 8.76 2.02 -2.62
CA LEU A 137 8.02 2.69 -3.70
C LEU A 137 7.67 1.67 -4.77
N SER A 138 6.43 1.69 -5.25
CA SER A 138 6.05 0.94 -6.43
C SER A 138 6.66 1.57 -7.69
N PRO A 139 6.71 0.82 -8.81
CA PRO A 139 6.72 1.42 -10.14
C PRO A 139 5.60 2.46 -10.31
N GLU A 140 5.78 3.38 -11.25
CA GLU A 140 4.72 4.32 -11.64
C GLU A 140 3.62 3.60 -12.39
N PHE A 141 2.40 4.06 -12.17
CA PHE A 141 1.22 3.67 -12.94
C PHE A 141 0.36 4.89 -13.22
N GLN A 142 -0.60 4.74 -14.12
CA GLN A 142 -1.42 5.84 -14.63
C GLN A 142 -2.88 5.53 -14.42
N LEU A 143 -3.65 6.52 -13.94
CA LEU A 143 -5.11 6.43 -13.80
C LEU A 143 -5.77 7.45 -14.72
N HIS A 144 -6.85 7.03 -15.40
CA HIS A 144 -7.60 7.87 -16.34
C HIS A 144 -8.87 8.39 -15.67
N PHE A 145 -8.88 9.67 -15.31
CA PHE A 145 -10.04 10.28 -14.67
C PHE A 145 -11.10 10.67 -15.71
N PRO A 146 -12.40 10.45 -15.43
CA PRO A 146 -13.47 10.87 -16.31
C PRO A 146 -13.38 12.36 -16.69
N GLY A 147 -13.50 12.65 -18.00
CA GLY A 147 -13.44 14.02 -18.53
C GLY A 147 -12.04 14.65 -18.59
N GLN A 148 -10.98 13.95 -18.19
CA GLN A 148 -9.60 14.42 -18.34
C GLN A 148 -8.99 13.87 -19.63
N ALA A 149 -8.24 14.72 -20.35
CA ALA A 149 -7.60 14.34 -21.60
C ALA A 149 -6.35 13.47 -21.38
N GLU A 150 -5.62 13.72 -20.30
CA GLU A 150 -4.36 13.04 -19.98
C GLU A 150 -4.50 12.24 -18.68
N PRO A 151 -3.88 11.04 -18.59
CA PRO A 151 -3.83 10.29 -17.35
C PRO A 151 -2.95 10.98 -16.30
N PHE A 152 -3.24 10.73 -15.03
CA PHE A 152 -2.39 11.16 -13.93
C PHE A 152 -1.48 10.03 -13.47
N THR A 153 -0.23 10.35 -13.13
CA THR A 153 0.77 9.39 -12.69
C THR A 153 0.72 9.22 -11.17
N PHE A 154 0.72 7.98 -10.72
CA PHE A 154 0.65 7.59 -9.32
C PHE A 154 1.78 6.63 -8.94
N ARG A 155 2.05 6.58 -7.63
CA ARG A 155 2.86 5.54 -6.98
C ARG A 155 2.21 5.13 -5.66
N MET A 156 2.32 3.85 -5.34
CA MET A 156 2.12 3.37 -3.97
C MET A 156 3.40 3.54 -3.17
N VAL A 157 3.26 4.01 -1.94
CA VAL A 157 4.35 4.21 -0.99
C VAL A 157 4.03 3.42 0.27
N ILE A 158 4.95 2.57 0.71
CA ILE A 158 4.84 1.94 2.03
C ILE A 158 5.82 2.64 2.94
N LEU A 159 5.38 3.09 4.10
CA LEU A 159 6.21 3.73 5.12
C LEU A 159 6.25 2.84 6.35
N ALA A 160 7.45 2.55 6.86
CA ALA A 160 7.63 1.81 8.09
C ALA A 160 7.08 2.61 9.29
N THR A 161 6.36 1.94 10.19
CA THR A 161 5.87 2.59 11.42
C THR A 161 7.03 3.08 12.25
N GLN A 162 6.98 4.34 12.71
CA GLN A 162 7.96 4.85 13.65
C GLN A 162 7.80 4.17 15.02
N THR A 163 8.82 3.45 15.45
CA THR A 163 8.94 3.00 16.84
C THR A 163 9.64 4.11 17.61
N GLY A 164 9.02 4.70 18.63
CA GLY A 164 9.41 5.94 19.33
C GLY A 164 10.79 6.02 20.02
N GLY A 165 11.81 5.31 19.53
CA GLY A 165 13.19 5.43 19.94
C GLY A 165 14.01 6.35 19.02
N LYS A 166 15.08 6.93 19.57
CA LYS A 166 16.01 7.88 18.91
C LYS A 166 16.73 7.33 17.65
N HIS A 167 16.58 6.04 17.34
CA HIS A 167 17.30 5.37 16.27
C HIS A 167 16.32 4.90 15.18
N GLY A 168 16.09 5.72 14.14
CA GLY A 168 15.65 5.40 12.77
C GLY A 168 14.38 4.56 12.55
N ALA A 169 13.56 4.92 11.55
CA ALA A 169 12.29 4.28 11.25
C ALA A 169 12.43 3.27 10.11
N GLY A 170 12.94 2.06 10.35
CA GLY A 170 13.08 1.02 9.31
C GLY A 170 12.10 -0.14 9.47
N PHE A 171 11.74 -0.84 8.38
CA PHE A 171 10.84 -2.01 8.43
C PHE A 171 11.31 -3.09 9.42
N LYS A 172 12.62 -3.35 9.48
CA LYS A 172 13.21 -4.28 10.46
C LYS A 172 12.85 -3.91 11.90
N LYS A 173 12.89 -2.61 12.24
CA LYS A 173 12.58 -2.10 13.59
C LYS A 173 11.07 -2.04 13.83
N ALA A 174 10.31 -1.65 12.81
CA ALA A 174 8.86 -1.68 12.81
C ALA A 174 8.27 -3.11 12.84
N LYS A 175 9.12 -4.15 12.79
CA LYS A 175 8.75 -5.57 12.68
C LYS A 175 7.89 -5.86 11.45
N GLY A 176 8.19 -5.20 10.34
CA GLY A 176 7.42 -5.32 9.10
C GLY A 176 6.06 -4.65 9.15
N ARG A 177 5.81 -3.74 10.11
CA ARG A 177 4.59 -2.93 10.17
C ARG A 177 4.77 -1.58 9.48
N GLY A 178 3.67 -1.03 8.97
CA GLY A 178 3.70 0.28 8.33
C GLY A 178 2.35 0.74 7.82
N VAL A 179 2.38 1.89 7.17
CA VAL A 179 1.23 2.50 6.50
C VAL A 179 1.45 2.47 4.98
N ILE A 180 0.35 2.43 4.23
CA ILE A 180 0.38 2.57 2.76
C ILE A 180 -0.13 3.98 2.43
N GLU A 181 0.48 4.60 1.44
CA GLU A 181 0.01 5.84 0.84
C GLU A 181 -0.12 5.67 -0.67
N LEU A 182 -1.15 6.27 -1.26
CA LEU A 182 -1.27 6.48 -2.69
C LEU A 182 -0.91 7.93 -3.00
N LYS A 183 0.13 8.12 -3.79
CA LYS A 183 0.66 9.45 -4.12
C LYS A 183 0.50 9.75 -5.60
N CYS A 184 -0.14 10.88 -5.91
CA CYS A 184 -0.18 11.47 -7.24
C CYS A 184 1.08 12.32 -7.46
N SER A 185 1.76 12.13 -8.60
CA SER A 185 2.89 12.96 -9.02
C SER A 185 2.54 13.96 -10.13
N SER A 186 1.31 13.92 -10.64
CA SER A 186 0.80 14.88 -11.62
C SER A 186 0.11 16.07 -10.94
N ALA A 187 0.02 17.19 -11.65
CA ALA A 187 -0.82 18.31 -11.25
C ALA A 187 -2.28 17.99 -11.59
N VAL A 188 -3.12 17.84 -10.56
CA VAL A 188 -4.56 17.57 -10.74
C VAL A 188 -5.29 18.91 -10.75
N PRO A 189 -6.03 19.25 -11.83
CA PRO A 189 -6.83 20.47 -11.88
C PRO A 189 -7.86 20.55 -10.75
N SER A 190 -8.22 21.76 -10.35
CA SER A 190 -9.38 21.99 -9.48
C SER A 190 -10.66 21.53 -10.17
N GLY A 191 -11.55 20.85 -9.44
CA GLY A 191 -12.84 20.40 -9.98
C GLY A 191 -12.84 18.96 -10.50
N VAL A 192 -11.73 18.23 -10.35
CA VAL A 192 -11.72 16.77 -10.50
C VAL A 192 -12.42 16.14 -9.28
N ASP A 193 -13.30 15.18 -9.55
CA ASP A 193 -14.06 14.48 -8.52
C ASP A 193 -13.13 13.68 -7.57
N PRO A 194 -13.50 13.54 -6.29
CA PRO A 194 -12.77 12.69 -5.35
C PRO A 194 -12.80 11.22 -5.79
N VAL A 195 -11.71 10.50 -5.54
CA VAL A 195 -11.68 9.05 -5.76
C VAL A 195 -11.95 8.30 -4.48
N THR A 196 -12.44 7.07 -4.59
CA THR A 196 -12.54 6.15 -3.46
C THR A 196 -11.56 4.99 -3.61
N ALA A 197 -10.73 4.74 -2.60
CA ALA A 197 -9.74 3.67 -2.61
C ALA A 197 -10.02 2.62 -1.53
N LEU A 198 -9.88 1.33 -1.87
CA LEU A 198 -9.95 0.21 -0.94
C LEU A 198 -8.67 -0.63 -1.03
N VAL A 199 -8.03 -0.87 0.12
CA VAL A 199 -6.77 -1.62 0.18
C VAL A 199 -6.97 -3.01 0.74
N THR A 200 -6.25 -3.96 0.13
CA THR A 200 -6.13 -5.35 0.54
C THR A 200 -4.65 -5.73 0.54
N ILE A 201 -4.22 -6.52 1.53
CA ILE A 201 -2.84 -7.03 1.63
C ILE A 201 -2.85 -8.54 1.82
N GLY A 202 -2.06 -9.24 1.01
CA GLY A 202 -1.91 -10.69 1.03
C GLY A 202 -3.12 -11.44 0.48
N GLU A 203 -3.09 -12.75 0.64
CA GLU A 203 -4.04 -13.68 0.04
C GLU A 203 -4.54 -14.73 1.05
N GLY A 204 -5.69 -15.33 0.74
CA GLY A 204 -6.27 -16.43 1.52
C GLY A 204 -6.48 -16.09 2.99
N ALA A 205 -6.06 -16.99 3.89
CA ALA A 205 -6.22 -16.82 5.34
C ALA A 205 -5.33 -15.72 5.96
N ARG A 206 -4.40 -15.15 5.19
CA ARG A 206 -3.48 -14.07 5.61
C ARG A 206 -3.86 -12.71 5.04
N LYS A 207 -5.02 -12.66 4.37
CA LYS A 207 -5.55 -11.45 3.77
C LYS A 207 -5.96 -10.45 4.86
N GLN A 208 -5.41 -9.25 4.79
CA GLN A 208 -5.84 -8.10 5.57
C GLN A 208 -6.62 -7.17 4.62
N ILE A 209 -7.74 -6.62 5.08
CA ILE A 209 -8.62 -5.78 4.27
C ILE A 209 -8.88 -4.50 5.04
N CYS A 210 -8.89 -3.37 4.32
CA CYS A 210 -9.19 -2.08 4.89
C CYS A 210 -10.64 -2.07 5.38
N ALA A 211 -10.87 -1.63 6.63
CA ALA A 211 -12.18 -1.66 7.24
C ALA A 211 -13.24 -0.85 6.46
N LYS A 212 -12.82 0.23 5.78
CA LYS A 212 -13.70 1.11 5.00
C LYS A 212 -12.98 1.64 3.75
N PRO A 213 -13.70 1.88 2.64
CA PRO A 213 -13.17 2.66 1.53
C PRO A 213 -12.80 4.09 1.98
N ILE A 214 -11.77 4.65 1.35
CA ILE A 214 -11.19 5.95 1.68
C ILE A 214 -11.45 6.90 0.53
N GLU A 215 -12.23 7.95 0.77
CA GLU A 215 -12.47 9.02 -0.19
C GLU A 215 -11.33 10.05 -0.12
N HIS A 216 -10.84 10.49 -1.28
CA HIS A 216 -9.72 11.42 -1.35
C HIS A 216 -9.73 12.28 -2.62
N ASN A 217 -9.54 13.59 -2.45
CA ASN A 217 -9.38 14.52 -3.57
C ASN A 217 -7.89 14.84 -3.81
N PHE A 218 -7.36 14.40 -4.96
CA PHE A 218 -5.95 14.62 -5.32
C PHE A 218 -5.63 16.04 -5.81
N GLY A 219 -6.64 16.84 -6.16
CA GLY A 219 -6.50 18.28 -6.43
C GLY A 219 -6.25 19.09 -5.16
N GLU A 220 -6.74 18.62 -4.01
CA GLU A 220 -6.49 19.26 -2.71
C GLU A 220 -5.18 18.77 -2.07
N LYS A 221 -4.93 17.46 -2.10
CA LYS A 221 -3.75 16.83 -1.50
C LYS A 221 -3.20 15.76 -2.42
N THR A 222 -1.92 15.83 -2.75
CA THR A 222 -1.27 14.86 -3.65
C THR A 222 -1.05 13.49 -3.02
N CYS A 223 -1.32 13.30 -1.72
CA CYS A 223 -1.09 12.05 -1.01
C CYS A 223 -2.32 11.61 -0.21
N CYS A 224 -2.75 10.38 -0.42
CA CYS A 224 -3.84 9.71 0.28
C CYS A 224 -3.28 8.62 1.19
N GLN A 225 -3.49 8.71 2.50
CA GLN A 225 -3.04 7.69 3.44
C GLN A 225 -4.07 6.57 3.55
N LEU A 226 -3.69 5.35 3.19
CA LEU A 226 -4.56 4.19 3.11
C LEU A 226 -4.51 3.38 4.42
N ARG A 227 -5.17 3.92 5.45
CA ARG A 227 -5.19 3.34 6.81
C ARG A 227 -6.31 2.31 7.00
N ASN A 228 -6.06 1.32 7.85
CA ASN A 228 -7.08 0.37 8.27
C ASN A 228 -7.84 0.87 9.51
N GLY A 229 -8.73 1.86 9.35
CA GLY A 229 -9.44 2.49 10.46
C GLY A 229 -8.63 3.62 11.13
N GLU A 230 -9.02 4.04 12.34
CA GLU A 230 -8.48 5.27 12.96
C GLU A 230 -6.97 5.19 13.27
N GLU A 231 -6.44 4.03 13.67
CA GLU A 231 -5.05 3.93 14.16
C GLU A 231 -4.29 2.64 13.79
N ALA A 232 -4.85 1.74 12.96
CA ALA A 232 -4.18 0.47 12.70
C ALA A 232 -3.16 0.55 11.56
N ASP A 233 -1.90 0.26 11.89
CA ASP A 233 -0.87 -0.09 10.92
C ASP A 233 -1.11 -1.47 10.32
N TRP A 234 -0.61 -1.68 9.12
CA TRP A 234 -0.62 -2.97 8.44
C TRP A 234 0.54 -3.85 8.92
N ASP A 235 0.30 -5.16 9.10
CA ASP A 235 1.36 -6.15 9.33
C ASP A 235 1.74 -6.84 8.01
N PHE A 236 2.68 -6.27 7.26
CA PHE A 236 3.08 -6.84 5.97
C PHE A 236 3.68 -8.24 6.10
N ARG A 237 4.32 -8.55 7.24
CA ARG A 237 4.93 -9.86 7.47
C ARG A 237 3.90 -10.95 7.61
N GLN A 238 2.78 -10.67 8.26
CA GLN A 238 1.66 -11.61 8.37
C GLN A 238 1.08 -11.97 6.99
N SER A 239 1.10 -11.04 6.05
CA SER A 239 0.53 -11.19 4.70
C SER A 239 1.49 -11.76 3.64
N ILE A 240 2.74 -12.08 3.99
CA ILE A 240 3.67 -12.73 3.06
C ILE A 240 3.16 -14.13 2.69
N SER A 241 3.06 -14.38 1.38
CA SER A 241 2.82 -15.69 0.81
C SER A 241 4.07 -16.56 0.93
N ARG A 242 3.89 -17.80 1.40
CA ARG A 242 4.98 -18.75 1.62
C ARG A 242 5.56 -19.27 0.31
N ASP A 243 4.73 -19.34 -0.73
CA ASP A 243 5.09 -19.95 -2.01
C ASP A 243 5.85 -18.96 -2.90
N SER A 244 5.39 -17.71 -2.97
CA SER A 244 6.01 -16.67 -3.80
C SER A 244 7.12 -15.89 -3.08
N LYS A 245 7.17 -15.97 -1.73
CA LYS A 245 8.02 -15.09 -0.89
C LYS A 245 7.79 -13.61 -1.18
N SER A 246 6.55 -13.25 -1.52
CA SER A 246 6.13 -11.86 -1.74
C SER A 246 4.90 -11.52 -0.90
N CYS A 247 4.68 -10.24 -0.70
CA CYS A 247 3.46 -9.67 -0.15
C CYS A 247 2.71 -8.99 -1.30
N GLU A 248 1.51 -9.46 -1.64
CA GLU A 248 0.62 -8.78 -2.60
C GLU A 248 -0.04 -7.58 -1.90
N ILE A 249 0.01 -6.42 -2.53
CA ILE A 249 -0.73 -5.23 -2.11
C ILE A 249 -1.67 -4.88 -3.26
N SER A 250 -2.96 -4.91 -2.98
CA SER A 250 -4.02 -4.66 -3.96
C SER A 250 -4.76 -3.39 -3.55
N VAL A 251 -4.80 -2.40 -4.44
CA VAL A 251 -5.57 -1.16 -4.28
C VAL A 251 -6.63 -1.12 -5.36
N GLU A 252 -7.88 -1.19 -4.95
CA GLU A 252 -9.02 -0.95 -5.83
C GLU A 252 -9.38 0.53 -5.76
N ILE A 253 -9.48 1.18 -6.91
CA ILE A 253 -9.70 2.62 -7.05
C ILE A 253 -10.98 2.83 -7.87
N HIS A 254 -11.89 3.63 -7.33
CA HIS A 254 -13.12 4.07 -7.99
C HIS A 254 -12.97 5.56 -8.34
N LEU A 255 -13.03 5.87 -9.64
CA LEU A 255 -12.78 7.17 -10.26
C LEU A 255 -14.07 7.93 -10.60
#